data_AF-A0A3D5FN05-F1
#
_entry.id   AF-A0A3D5FN05-F1
#
_cell.length_a   1.000
_cell.length_b   1.000
_cell.length_c   1.000
_cell.angle_alpha   90.00
_cell.angle_beta   90.00
_cell.angle_gamma   90.00
#
_symmetry.space_group_name_H-M   'P 1'
#
loop_
_entity.id
_entity.type
_entity.pdbx_description
1 polymer ?
#
loop_
_entity_poly.entity_id
_entity_poly.type
_entity_poly.pdbx_seq_one_letter_code
_entity_poly.pdbx_strand_id
1 'polypeptide(L)'
;MSSYLLNDQAMQDFIINGYLVLKPENLTEAFHQDAYNRLTAMIERHGNPGSDLLDRAPYINDVLNAPEVTGALTSLIGANHVLDRHCA
;
A
#
# COMPACT_ATOMS: atom_id res chain seq x y z
N MET A 1 -22.52 -1.62 2.19
CA MET A 1 -21.42 -1.87 1.24
C MET A 1 -20.90 -0.51 0.78
N SER A 2 -19.57 -0.39 0.64
CA SER A 2 -18.78 0.86 0.44
C SER A 2 -18.39 1.61 1.72
N SER A 3 -17.52 1.03 2.56
CA SER A 3 -17.07 1.67 3.81
C SER A 3 -15.65 2.28 3.76
N TYR A 4 -14.98 2.29 2.61
CA TYR A 4 -13.57 2.70 2.52
C TYR A 4 -13.27 3.71 1.39
N LEU A 5 -14.31 4.21 0.70
CA LEU A 5 -14.14 5.30 -0.26
C LEU A 5 -13.86 6.62 0.46
N LEU A 6 -13.10 7.51 -0.19
CA LEU A 6 -12.86 8.85 0.34
C LEU A 6 -14.17 9.63 0.38
N ASN A 7 -14.40 10.32 1.50
CA ASN A 7 -15.44 11.34 1.61
C ASN A 7 -14.93 12.68 1.05
N ASP A 8 -15.82 13.66 0.96
CA ASP A 8 -15.51 14.98 0.39
C ASP A 8 -14.35 15.67 1.11
N GLN A 9 -14.24 15.52 2.44
CA GLN A 9 -13.14 16.11 3.20
C GLN A 9 -11.81 15.48 2.84
N ALA A 10 -11.73 14.15 2.79
CA ALA A 10 -10.50 13.45 2.42
C ALA A 10 -10.11 13.71 0.95
N MET A 11 -11.08 13.85 0.05
CA MET A 11 -10.83 14.29 -1.32
C MET A 11 -10.25 15.71 -1.37
N GLN A 12 -10.81 16.64 -0.61
CA GLN A 12 -10.31 18.01 -0.51
C GLN A 12 -8.88 18.04 0.08
N ASP A 13 -8.62 17.28 1.14
CA ASP A 13 -7.31 17.20 1.77
C ASP A 13 -6.26 16.66 0.80
N PHE A 14 -6.60 15.65 -0.01
CA PHE A 14 -5.72 15.15 -1.07
C PHE A 14 -5.42 16.24 -2.12
N ILE A 15 -6.45 16.96 -2.58
CA ILE A 15 -6.29 18.00 -3.61
C ILE A 15 -5.43 19.16 -3.11
N ILE A 16 -5.63 19.59 -1.86
CA ILE A 16 -4.88 20.72 -1.27
C ILE A 16 -3.44 20.33 -0.93
N ASN A 17 -3.24 19.17 -0.31
CA ASN A 17 -1.94 18.78 0.23
C ASN A 17 -1.11 17.92 -0.72
N GLY A 18 -1.73 17.31 -1.72
CA GLY A 18 -1.09 16.38 -2.66
C GLY A 18 -0.86 14.97 -2.10
N TYR A 19 -1.33 14.66 -0.88
CA TYR A 19 -1.21 13.34 -0.27
C TYR A 19 -2.30 13.08 0.78
N LEU A 20 -2.47 11.81 1.16
CA LEU A 20 -3.28 11.38 2.29
C LEU A 20 -2.49 10.41 3.17
N VAL A 21 -2.77 10.44 4.47
CA VAL A 21 -2.25 9.46 5.42
C VAL A 21 -3.39 8.54 5.81
N LEU A 22 -3.28 7.27 5.41
CA LEU A 22 -4.24 6.23 5.75
C LEU A 22 -3.69 5.39 6.90
N LYS A 23 -4.59 4.89 7.75
CA LYS A 23 -4.25 3.97 8.85
C LYS A 23 -5.11 2.73 8.74
N PRO A 24 -4.73 1.76 7.89
CA PRO A 24 -5.51 0.53 7.76
C PRO A 24 -5.60 -0.22 9.08
N GLU A 25 -6.81 -0.60 9.48
CA GLU A 25 -7.04 -1.22 10.79
C GLU A 25 -6.41 -2.62 10.89
N ASN A 26 -6.29 -3.32 9.76
CA ASN A 26 -5.77 -4.68 9.67
C ASN A 26 -4.24 -4.77 9.63
N LEU A 27 -3.52 -3.65 9.43
CA LEU A 27 -2.06 -3.60 9.47
C LEU A 27 -1.59 -3.36 10.91
N THR A 28 -1.65 -4.42 11.69
CA THR A 28 -1.31 -4.39 13.13
C THR A 28 0.19 -4.22 13.37
N GLU A 29 0.57 -3.86 14.60
CA GLU A 29 1.97 -3.83 15.04
C GLU A 29 2.71 -5.16 14.75
N ALA A 30 2.03 -6.29 14.95
CA ALA A 30 2.59 -7.60 14.66
C ALA A 30 2.89 -7.80 13.16
N PHE A 31 2.02 -7.28 12.28
CA PHE A 31 2.27 -7.25 10.85
C PHE A 31 3.49 -6.39 10.52
N HIS A 32 3.57 -5.18 11.07
CA HIS A 32 4.70 -4.28 10.85
C HIS A 32 6.03 -4.92 11.27
N GLN A 33 6.05 -5.58 12.43
CA GLN A 33 7.24 -6.26 12.92
C GLN A 33 7.64 -7.46 12.06
N ASP A 34 6.69 -8.29 11.61
CA ASP A 34 6.96 -9.41 10.71
C ASP A 34 7.50 -8.92 9.36
N ALA A 35 6.84 -7.92 8.77
CA ALA A 35 7.23 -7.32 7.50
C ALA A 35 8.66 -6.75 7.56
N TYR A 36 9.00 -6.05 8.64
CA TYR A 36 10.34 -5.52 8.88
C TYR A 36 11.38 -6.63 8.99
N ASN A 37 11.13 -7.66 9.81
CA ASN A 37 12.06 -8.76 10.03
C ASN A 37 12.34 -9.53 8.73
N ARG A 38 11.28 -9.82 7.96
CA ARG A 38 11.39 -10.55 6.68
C ARG A 38 12.11 -9.71 5.62
N LEU A 39 11.82 -8.42 5.54
CA LEU A 39 12.47 -7.53 4.58
C LEU A 39 13.96 -7.38 4.90
N THR A 40 14.29 -7.18 6.17
CA THR A 40 15.67 -7.05 6.65
C THR A 40 16.47 -8.31 6.34
N ALA A 41 15.95 -9.49 6.71
CA ALA A 41 16.62 -10.76 6.43
C ALA A 41 16.79 -11.02 4.93
N MET A 42 15.83 -10.60 4.09
CA MET A 42 15.93 -10.71 2.63
C MET A 42 17.02 -9.78 2.07
N ILE A 43 17.07 -8.52 2.52
CA ILE A 43 18.09 -7.54 2.10
C ILE A 43 19.48 -7.98 2.54
N GLU A 44 19.64 -8.49 3.77
CA GLU A 44 20.91 -9.01 4.27
C GLU A 44 21.44 -10.19 3.43
N ARG A 45 20.55 -11.06 2.95
CA ARG A 45 20.93 -12.25 2.16
C ARG A 45 21.13 -11.98 0.68
N HIS A 46 20.33 -11.08 0.10
CA HIS A 46 20.21 -10.94 -1.35
C HIS A 46 20.48 -9.52 -1.86
N GLY A 47 20.83 -8.59 -0.98
CA GLY A 47 21.01 -7.18 -1.30
C GLY A 47 19.68 -6.44 -1.51
N ASN A 48 19.79 -5.17 -1.90
CA ASN A 48 18.62 -4.33 -2.17
C ASN A 48 17.82 -4.90 -3.36
N PRO A 49 16.51 -5.20 -3.21
CA PRO A 49 15.69 -5.76 -4.27
C PRO A 49 15.43 -4.78 -5.43
N GLY A 50 15.60 -3.47 -5.23
CA GLY A 50 15.25 -2.47 -6.25
C GLY A 50 13.81 -2.63 -6.72
N SER A 51 13.61 -2.73 -8.02
CA SER A 51 12.29 -2.91 -8.63
C SER A 51 11.66 -4.29 -8.36
N ASP A 52 12.45 -5.30 -7.95
CA ASP A 52 11.96 -6.66 -7.66
C ASP A 52 11.30 -6.78 -6.29
N LEU A 53 11.08 -5.67 -5.57
CA LEU A 53 10.61 -5.68 -4.18
C LEU A 53 9.32 -6.51 -4.03
N LEU A 54 8.34 -6.32 -4.90
CA LEU A 54 7.06 -7.04 -4.80
C LEU A 54 7.20 -8.54 -5.10
N ASP A 55 8.16 -8.93 -5.93
CA ASP A 55 8.42 -10.34 -6.24
C ASP A 55 9.18 -11.03 -5.09
N ARG A 56 10.09 -10.31 -4.43
CA ARG A 56 10.86 -10.83 -3.28
C ARG A 56 10.13 -10.71 -1.93
N ALA A 57 9.20 -9.78 -1.81
CA ALA A 57 8.42 -9.51 -0.61
C ALA A 57 6.91 -9.46 -0.93
N PRO A 58 6.30 -10.59 -1.33
CA PRO A 58 4.91 -10.64 -1.79
C PRO A 58 3.88 -10.24 -0.71
N TYR A 59 4.25 -10.32 0.57
CA TYR A 59 3.41 -9.86 1.70
C TYR A 59 3.18 -8.34 1.70
N ILE A 60 3.98 -7.55 0.98
CA ILE A 60 3.74 -6.12 0.78
C ILE A 60 2.42 -5.89 0.03
N ASN A 61 1.94 -6.87 -0.74
CA ASN A 61 0.61 -6.80 -1.35
C ASN A 61 -0.50 -6.67 -0.31
N ASP A 62 -0.32 -7.10 0.94
CA ASP A 62 -1.34 -6.94 1.99
C ASP A 62 -1.57 -5.46 2.31
N VAL A 63 -0.53 -4.62 2.17
CA VAL A 63 -0.64 -3.16 2.30
C VAL A 63 -1.41 -2.57 1.12
N LEU A 64 -1.07 -2.99 -0.10
CA LEU A 64 -1.72 -2.48 -1.32
C LEU A 64 -3.20 -2.90 -1.41
N ASN A 65 -3.51 -4.10 -0.92
CA ASN A 65 -4.86 -4.67 -0.89
C ASN A 65 -5.65 -4.29 0.37
N ALA A 66 -5.08 -3.49 1.28
CA ALA A 66 -5.81 -3.03 2.44
C ALA A 66 -7.08 -2.26 1.98
N PRO A 67 -8.25 -2.51 2.59
CA PRO A 67 -9.52 -1.92 2.13
C PRO A 67 -9.49 -0.39 2.04
N GLU A 68 -8.83 0.28 2.99
CA GLU A 68 -8.62 1.73 3.04
C GLU A 68 -7.76 2.21 1.87
N VAL A 69 -6.71 1.46 1.51
CA VAL A 69 -5.81 1.79 0.40
C VAL A 69 -6.52 1.58 -0.93
N THR A 70 -7.16 0.43 -1.12
CA THR A 70 -7.92 0.12 -2.35
C THR A 70 -9.09 1.08 -2.53
N GLY A 71 -9.77 1.44 -1.44
CA GLY A 71 -10.87 2.40 -1.44
C GLY A 71 -10.40 3.82 -1.79
N ALA A 72 -9.27 4.26 -1.22
CA ALA A 72 -8.67 5.54 -1.57
C ALA A 72 -8.24 5.61 -3.04
N LEU A 73 -7.54 4.58 -3.54
CA LEU A 73 -7.17 4.49 -4.96
C LEU A 73 -8.41 4.47 -5.86
N THR A 74 -9.44 3.72 -5.49
CA THR A 74 -10.71 3.69 -6.24
C THR A 74 -11.37 5.07 -6.33
N SER A 75 -11.38 5.83 -5.23
CA SER A 75 -11.91 7.20 -5.22
C SER A 75 -11.08 8.17 -6.07
N LEU A 76 -9.75 8.02 -6.09
CA LEU A 76 -8.85 8.95 -6.77
C LEU A 76 -8.72 8.67 -8.27
N ILE A 77 -8.60 7.39 -8.65
CA ILE A 77 -8.24 6.97 -10.02
C ILE A 77 -9.22 5.96 -10.64
N GLY A 78 -10.29 5.60 -9.93
CA GLY A 78 -11.36 4.74 -10.44
C GLY A 78 -11.22 3.25 -10.07
N ALA A 79 -12.33 2.52 -10.22
CA ALA A 79 -12.48 1.14 -9.74
C ALA A 79 -11.65 0.08 -10.48
N ASN A 80 -11.17 0.40 -11.69
CA ASN A 80 -10.41 -0.54 -12.54
C ASN A 80 -8.92 -0.19 -12.58
N HIS A 81 -8.40 0.41 -11.52
CA HIS A 81 -6.97 0.66 -11.41
C HIS A 81 -6.20 -0.66 -11.34
N VAL A 82 -4.99 -0.66 -11.89
CA VAL A 82 -4.10 -1.80 -11.88
C VAL A 82 -2.79 -1.39 -11.23
N LEU A 83 -2.16 -2.34 -10.54
CA LEU A 83 -0.80 -2.15 -10.05
C LEU A 83 0.13 -2.16 -11.26
N ASP A 84 0.71 -1.01 -11.56
CA ASP A 84 1.72 -0.92 -12.59
C ASP A 84 2.97 -1.67 -12.13
N ARG A 85 3.36 -2.70 -12.88
CA ARG A 85 4.63 -3.39 -12.64
C ARG A 85 5.66 -2.68 -13.49
N HIS A 86 6.62 -2.05 -12.83
CA HIS A 86 7.77 -1.48 -13.53
C HIS A 86 8.59 -2.64 -14.11
N CYS A 87 8.28 -3.03 -15.34
CA CYS A 87 9.09 -3.96 -16.12
C CYS A 87 10.40 -3.23 -16.46
N ALA A 88 11.50 -3.65 -15.82
CA ALA A 88 12.85 -3.23 -16.21
C ALA A 88 13.29 -3.96 -17.49
#